data_AF-A0A434UGY1-F1
#
_entry.id   AF-A0A434UGY1-F1
#
_cell.length_a   1.000
_cell.length_b   1.000
_cell.length_c   1.000
_cell.angle_alpha   90.00
_cell.angle_beta   90.00
_cell.angle_gamma   90.00
#
_symmetry.space_group_name_H-M   'P 1'
#
loop_
_entity.id
_entity.type
_entity.pdbx_description
1 polymer ?
#
loop_
_entity_poly.entity_id
_entity_poly.type
_entity_poly.pdbx_seq_one_letter_code
_entity_poly.pdbx_strand_id
1 'polypeptide(L)' 'MRTEKSREDNARRRLSKHGFRLRKTPARSWLRAYYGPGYMITENNTVVRGCHGREYTDTLADVESYVADLDVR' A
#
# COMPACT_ATOMS: atom_id res chain seq x y z
N MET A 1 7.62 -19.61 3.81
CA MET A 1 6.50 -18.72 3.42
C MET A 1 6.69 -17.37 4.11
N ARG A 2 6.75 -16.25 3.39
CA ARG A 2 6.86 -14.93 4.04
C ARG A 2 5.51 -14.57 4.68
N THR A 3 5.53 -14.09 5.92
CA THR A 3 4.31 -13.57 6.57
C THR A 3 3.82 -12.31 5.86
N GLU A 4 2.53 -11.99 5.97
CA GLU A 4 1.97 -10.74 5.44
C GLU A 4 2.72 -9.52 5.97
N LYS A 5 3.06 -9.51 7.27
CA LYS A 5 3.87 -8.47 7.90
C LYS A 5 5.24 -8.32 7.23
N SER A 6 5.95 -9.42 7.00
CA SER A 6 7.27 -9.39 6.34
C SER A 6 7.19 -8.85 4.91
N ARG A 7 6.10 -9.13 4.21
CA ARG A 7 5.83 -8.62 2.86
C ARG A 7 5.54 -7.12 2.88
N GLU A 8 4.67 -6.66 3.79
CA GLU A 8 4.41 -5.23 4.00
C GLU A 8 5.69 -4.45 4.34
N ASP A 9 6.51 -4.97 5.26
CA ASP A 9 7.73 -4.30 5.69
C ASP A 9 8.76 -4.22 4.55
N ASN A 10 8.81 -5.23 3.68
CA ASN A 10 9.61 -5.18 2.46
C ASN A 10 9.10 -4.11 1.48
N ALA A 11 7.80 -4.09 1.22
CA ALA A 11 7.18 -3.09 0.36
C ALA A 11 7.40 -1.66 0.88
N ARG A 12 7.22 -1.42 2.18
CA ARG A 12 7.50 -0.12 2.83
C ARG A 12 8.93 0.34 2.58
N ARG A 13 9.90 -0.54 2.79
CA ARG A 13 11.32 -0.22 2.59
C ARG A 13 11.61 0.14 1.14
N ARG A 14 11.10 -0.63 0.18
CA ARG A 14 11.33 -0.36 -1.25
C ARG A 14 10.65 0.94 -1.69
N LEU A 15 9.38 1.16 -1.31
CA LEU A 15 8.67 2.42 -1.56
C LEU A 15 9.42 3.64 -1.00
N SER A 16 9.95 3.54 0.22
CA SER A 16 10.66 4.67 0.84
C SER A 16 11.94 5.07 0.09
N LYS A 17 12.59 4.14 -0.64
CA LYS A 17 13.76 4.47 -1.48
C LYS A 17 13.38 5.38 -2.65
N HIS A 18 12.13 5.27 -3.09
CA HIS A 18 11.56 6.02 -4.22
C HIS A 18 10.73 7.23 -3.77
N GLY A 19 10.78 7.62 -2.48
CA GLY A 19 10.03 8.77 -1.96
C GLY A 19 8.56 8.49 -1.62
N PHE A 20 8.08 7.27 -1.81
CA PHE A 20 6.69 6.88 -1.54
C PHE A 20 6.48 6.35 -0.12
N ARG A 21 5.23 6.42 0.35
CA ARG A 21 4.78 5.89 1.64
C ARG A 21 3.60 4.94 1.45
N LEU A 22 3.68 3.76 2.09
CA LEU A 22 2.57 2.82 2.16
C LEU A 22 1.64 3.15 3.33
N ARG A 23 0.36 3.35 3.04
CA ARG A 23 -0.71 3.49 4.04
C ARG A 23 -1.56 2.23 4.02
N LYS A 24 -1.95 1.74 5.21
CA LYS A 24 -2.88 0.62 5.40
C LYS A 24 -4.15 1.15 6.05
N THR A 25 -5.30 0.56 5.72
CA THR A 25 -6.57 0.97 6.33
C THR A 25 -6.47 0.87 7.86
N PRO A 26 -6.75 1.96 8.60
CA PRO A 26 -6.68 1.95 10.06
C PRO A 26 -7.57 0.85 10.68
N ALA A 27 -7.11 0.25 11.77
CA ALA A 27 -7.83 -0.86 12.44
C ALA A 27 -9.27 -0.50 12.84
N ARG A 28 -9.50 0.76 13.20
CA ARG A 28 -10.81 1.29 13.64
C ARG A 28 -11.61 1.98 12.53
N SER A 29 -11.16 1.91 11.28
CA SER A 29 -11.88 2.56 10.18
C SER A 29 -13.11 1.75 9.78
N TRP A 30 -14.23 2.43 9.52
CA TRP A 30 -15.44 1.81 8.97
C TRP A 30 -15.16 1.14 7.62
N LEU A 31 -14.22 1.68 6.83
CA LEU A 31 -13.78 1.08 5.57
C LEU A 31 -13.18 -0.31 5.79
N ARG A 32 -12.41 -0.48 6.87
CA ARG A 32 -11.83 -1.78 7.20
C ARG A 32 -12.88 -2.76 7.68
N ALA A 33 -13.86 -2.30 8.44
CA ALA A 33 -14.96 -3.13 8.91
C ALA A 33 -15.81 -3.64 7.73
N TYR A 34 -16.05 -2.79 6.73
CA TYR A 34 -16.92 -3.12 5.60
C TYR A 34 -16.18 -3.86 4.47
N TYR A 35 -14.93 -3.49 4.17
CA TYR A 35 -14.20 -4.02 3.00
C TYR A 35 -12.94 -4.82 3.34
N GLY A 36 -12.60 -4.95 4.62
CA GLY A 36 -11.35 -5.57 5.05
C GLY A 36 -10.13 -4.63 4.93
N PRO A 37 -8.93 -5.17 5.19
CA PRO A 37 -7.69 -4.41 5.09
C PRO A 37 -7.34 -4.09 3.63
N GLY A 38 -7.08 -2.82 3.34
CA GLY A 38 -6.56 -2.37 2.06
C GLY A 38 -5.38 -1.41 2.22
N TYR A 39 -4.81 -1.03 1.08
CA TYR A 39 -3.59 -0.26 0.98
C TYR A 39 -3.75 0.93 0.03
N MET A 40 -2.90 1.92 0.26
CA MET A 40 -2.80 3.12 -0.55
C MET A 40 -1.35 3.57 -0.56
N ILE A 41 -0.89 4.10 -1.69
CA ILE A 41 0.46 4.64 -1.84
C ILE A 41 0.36 6.15 -1.98
N THR A 42 1.14 6.87 -1.17
CA THR A 42 1.17 8.33 -1.17
C THR A 42 2.58 8.83 -1.40
N GLU A 43 2.71 9.93 -2.15
CA GLU A 43 3.91 10.75 -2.25
C GLU A 43 3.61 12.08 -1.55
N ASN A 44 4.29 12.37 -0.44
CA ASN A 44 3.94 13.50 0.43
C ASN A 44 2.44 13.49 0.83
N ASN A 45 1.67 14.47 0.36
CA ASN A 45 0.23 14.63 0.59
C ASN A 45 -0.63 14.22 -0.61
N THR A 46 -0.01 13.66 -1.66
CA THR A 46 -0.67 13.25 -2.89
C THR A 46 -0.87 11.75 -2.89
N VAL A 47 -2.06 11.30 -3.25
CA VAL A 47 -2.32 9.88 -3.47
C VAL A 47 -1.82 9.50 -4.86
N VAL A 48 -0.94 8.50 -4.90
CA VAL A 48 -0.39 7.95 -6.15
C VAL A 48 -1.22 6.74 -6.59
N ARG A 49 -1.69 5.93 -5.64
CA ARG A 49 -2.43 4.69 -5.92
C ARG A 49 -3.30 4.25 -4.74
N GLY A 50 -4.29 3.40 -4.98
CA GLY A 50 -5.17 2.83 -3.95
C GLY A 50 -6.26 3.79 -3.49
N CYS A 51 -6.69 4.69 -4.37
CA CYS A 51 -7.84 5.58 -4.16
C CYS A 51 -8.78 5.62 -5.39
N HIS A 52 -9.24 4.45 -5.84
CA HIS A 52 -10.20 4.33 -6.93
C HIS A 52 -11.62 4.18 -6.37
N GLY A 53 -12.45 5.23 -6.46
CA GLY A 53 -13.80 5.26 -5.89
C GLY A 53 -13.86 5.39 -4.36
N ARG A 54 -12.81 4.94 -3.64
CA ARG A 54 -12.58 5.18 -2.22
C ARG A 54 -11.11 4.96 -1.84
N GLU A 55 -10.73 5.41 -0.66
CA GLU A 55 -9.43 5.17 -0.06
C GLU A 55 -9.16 3.69 0.28
N TYR A 56 -7.88 3.30 0.25
CA TYR A 56 -7.37 1.98 0.62
C TYR A 56 -7.95 0.85 -0.24
N THR A 57 -7.94 1.02 -1.55
CA THR A 57 -8.51 0.04 -2.49
C THR A 57 -7.53 -1.02 -2.96
N ASP A 58 -6.23 -0.78 -2.85
CA ASP A 58 -5.22 -1.74 -3.29
C ASP A 58 -5.07 -2.90 -2.30
N THR A 59 -4.74 -4.07 -2.81
CA THR A 59 -4.27 -5.22 -2.02
C THR A 59 -2.76 -5.17 -1.82
N LEU A 60 -2.22 -6.04 -0.95
CA LEU A 60 -0.77 -6.16 -0.81
C LEU A 60 -0.09 -6.65 -2.10
N ALA A 61 -0.77 -7.45 -2.93
CA ALA A 61 -0.25 -7.91 -4.20
C ALA A 61 -0.13 -6.75 -5.22
N ASP A 62 -1.09 -5.83 -5.23
CA ASP A 62 -1.04 -4.62 -6.08
C ASP A 62 0.13 -3.72 -5.70
N VAL A 63 0.36 -3.55 -4.39
CA VAL A 63 1.50 -2.81 -3.85
C VAL A 63 2.82 -3.47 -4.26
N GLU A 64 2.95 -4.79 -4.11
CA GLU A 64 4.15 -5.51 -4.51
C GLU A 64 4.43 -5.40 -6.01
N SER A 65 3.38 -5.45 -6.84
CA SER A 65 3.47 -5.27 -8.29
C SER A 65 3.96 -3.86 -8.63
N TYR A 66 3.39 -2.83 -8.00
CA TYR A 66 3.84 -1.46 -8.19
C TYR A 66 5.31 -1.27 -7.79
N VAL A 67 5.72 -1.86 -6.67
CA VAL A 67 7.11 -1.80 -6.21
C VAL A 67 8.07 -2.52 -7.16
N ALA A 68 7.64 -3.64 -7.77
CA ALA A 68 8.43 -4.32 -8.77
C ALA A 68 8.66 -3.45 -10.01
N ASP A 69 7.62 -2.76 -10.49
CA ASP A 69 7.72 -1.84 -11.63
C ASP A 69 8.63 -0.65 -11.34
N LEU A 70 8.65 -0.14 -10.10
CA LEU A 70 9.55 0.95 -9.70
C LEU A 70 11.02 0.54 -9.68
N ASP A 71 11.34 -0.69 -9.28
CA ASP A 71 12.73 -1.14 -9.20
C ASP A 71 13.36 -1.46 -10.57
N VAL A 72 12.55 -1.52 -11.63
CA VAL A 72 13.00 -1.68 -13.02
C VAL A 72 13.34 -0.32 -13.67
N ARG A 73 12.89 0.79 -13.08
CA ARG A 73 13.09 2.16 -13.57
C ARG A 73 14.34 2.79 -12.97
#